data_AF-X0V3U7-F1
#
_entry.id   AF-X0V3U7-F1
#
_cell.length_a   1.000
_cell.length_b   1.000
_cell.length_c   1.000
_cell.angle_alpha   90.00
_cell.angle_beta   90.00
_cell.angle_gamma   90.00
#
_symmetry.space_group_name_H-M   'P 1'
#
loop_
_entity.id
_entity.type
_entity.pdbx_description
1 polymer ?
#
loop_
_entity_poly.entity_id
_entity_poly.type
_entity_poly.pdbx_seq_one_letter_code
_entity_poly.pdbx_strand_id
1 'polypeptide(L)'
;MNTAIVGAGITGLTAAYDLTRLGHAVTVFEMRTYAGGLAAGFRDERWDWPLDRFYHHWFASDEHVIDLIDELGASDRLFFRWPTTSLMYQRRIYPLDSPVPALASIPISQLHRAIRVLQFTPLPVVDRLRVGLAAFYLTLTRNWQRLERVTADEWLRRAVGECAYEIWWRPLLVSKFGEEHYRDVNMAWLWARAYKRTARLGYFAGGFQALVDLLVARVREQGG
;
A
#
# COMPACT_ATOMS: atom_id res chain seq x y z
N MET A 1 20.57 13.55 25.36
CA MET A 1 20.26 14.68 24.46
C MET A 1 18.76 14.92 24.53
N ASN A 2 18.32 16.18 24.48
CA ASN A 2 16.89 16.53 24.42
C ASN A 2 16.49 16.67 22.95
N THR A 3 15.45 15.96 22.54
CA THR A 3 14.98 15.94 21.14
C THR A 3 13.51 16.34 21.08
N ALA A 4 13.20 17.34 20.26
CA ALA A 4 11.82 17.70 19.94
C ALA A 4 11.41 17.09 18.60
N ILE A 5 10.24 16.45 18.56
CA ILE A 5 9.64 15.90 17.34
C ILE A 5 8.33 16.65 17.08
N VAL A 6 8.15 17.16 15.87
CA VAL A 6 6.91 17.86 15.46
C VAL A 6 6.07 16.92 14.60
N GLY A 7 4.93 16.52 15.13
CA GLY A 7 3.95 15.63 14.52
C GLY A 7 3.95 14.23 15.14
N ALA A 8 2.80 13.80 15.69
CA ALA A 8 2.58 12.45 16.23
C ALA A 8 2.00 11.50 15.17
N GLY A 9 2.44 11.62 13.91
CA GLY A 9 2.17 10.61 12.88
C GLY A 9 3.04 9.37 13.06
N ILE A 10 2.84 8.34 12.23
CA ILE A 10 3.62 7.08 12.29
C ILE A 10 5.13 7.37 12.32
N THR A 11 5.64 8.18 11.38
CA THR A 11 7.07 8.53 11.32
C THR A 11 7.58 9.21 12.60
N GLY A 12 6.80 10.13 13.17
CA GLY A 12 7.20 10.84 14.38
C GLY A 12 7.19 9.93 15.60
N LEU A 13 6.19 9.06 15.72
CA LEU A 13 6.08 8.10 16.82
C LEU A 13 7.12 6.99 16.74
N THR A 14 7.45 6.48 15.55
CA THR A 14 8.53 5.50 15.39
C THR A 14 9.89 6.12 15.70
N ALA A 15 10.14 7.36 15.25
CA ALA A 15 11.34 8.09 15.61
C ALA A 15 11.43 8.35 17.13
N ALA A 16 10.31 8.72 17.75
CA ALA A 16 10.24 8.89 19.20
C ALA A 16 10.59 7.58 19.90
N TYR A 17 9.96 6.47 19.51
CA TYR A 17 10.19 5.13 20.06
C TYR A 17 11.67 4.71 19.97
N ASP A 18 12.31 4.88 18.82
CA ASP A 18 13.73 4.53 18.67
C ASP A 18 14.63 5.42 19.53
N LEU A 19 14.37 6.74 19.58
CA LEU A 19 15.18 7.68 20.34
C LEU A 19 15.03 7.49 21.86
N THR A 20 13.82 7.24 22.36
CA THR A 20 13.59 6.98 23.78
C THR A 20 14.23 5.66 24.22
N ARG A 21 14.22 4.61 23.37
CA ARG A 21 14.98 3.37 23.62
C ARG A 21 16.48 3.59 23.74
N LEU A 22 17.02 4.57 23.03
CA LEU A 22 18.44 4.96 23.12
C LEU A 22 18.74 5.87 24.33
N GLY A 23 17.76 6.12 25.21
CA GLY A 23 17.91 6.94 26.42
C GLY A 23 17.92 8.44 26.14
N HIS A 24 17.44 8.89 24.99
CA HIS A 24 17.24 10.30 24.72
C HIS A 24 15.94 10.80 25.37
N ALA A 25 15.97 12.02 25.90
CA ALA A 25 14.75 12.68 26.37
C ALA A 25 14.02 13.25 25.16
N VAL A 26 12.85 12.70 24.84
CA VAL A 26 12.07 13.08 23.67
C VAL A 26 10.83 13.85 24.10
N THR A 27 10.40 14.82 23.30
CA THR A 27 9.09 15.46 23.44
C THR A 27 8.44 15.53 22.07
N VAL A 28 7.26 14.92 21.95
CA VAL A 28 6.47 14.93 20.70
C VAL A 28 5.39 16.01 20.78
N PHE A 29 5.42 16.95 19.84
CA PHE A 29 4.42 17.99 19.70
C PHE A 29 3.43 17.62 18.60
N GLU A 30 2.15 17.52 18.92
CA GLU A 30 1.07 17.30 17.95
C GLU A 30 0.03 18.40 18.11
N MET A 31 -0.40 18.97 16.97
CA MET A 31 -1.40 20.04 16.96
C MET A 31 -2.80 19.50 17.25
N ARG A 32 -3.08 18.26 16.83
CA ARG A 32 -4.39 17.62 17.00
C ARG A 32 -4.55 17.05 18.41
N THR A 33 -5.81 16.82 18.79
CA THR A 33 -6.17 16.17 20.06
C THR A 33 -5.94 14.65 20.06
N TYR A 34 -5.40 14.10 18.97
CA TYR A 34 -5.17 12.68 18.77
C TYR A 34 -3.87 12.45 18.00
N ALA A 35 -3.23 11.30 18.23
CA ALA A 35 -2.05 10.85 17.49
C ALA A 35 -2.44 10.03 16.25
N GLY A 36 -1.49 9.84 15.34
CA GLY A 36 -1.60 9.00 14.14
C GLY A 36 -1.51 9.78 12.83
N GLY A 37 -1.73 11.10 12.85
CA GLY A 37 -1.68 11.94 11.65
C GLY A 37 -2.66 11.44 10.58
N LEU A 38 -2.16 11.14 9.38
CA LEU A 38 -2.99 10.54 8.30
C LEU A 38 -3.39 9.09 8.60
N ALA A 39 -2.66 8.37 9.46
CA ALA A 39 -2.99 7.02 9.89
C ALA A 39 -3.99 6.97 11.06
N ALA A 40 -4.44 8.13 11.54
CA ALA A 40 -5.40 8.18 12.63
C ALA A 40 -6.79 7.67 12.20
N GLY A 41 -7.47 7.03 13.13
CA GLY A 41 -8.87 6.64 13.01
C GLY A 41 -9.83 7.64 13.64
N PHE A 42 -11.11 7.38 13.46
CA PHE A 42 -12.21 7.98 14.21
C PHE A 42 -13.26 6.91 14.49
N ARG A 43 -14.03 7.06 15.57
CA ARG A 43 -14.94 6.01 16.04
C ARG A 43 -16.27 6.60 16.47
N ASP A 44 -17.35 5.93 16.10
CA ASP A 44 -18.68 6.05 16.71
C ASP A 44 -18.81 5.01 17.83
N GLU A 45 -19.54 5.31 18.88
CA GLU A 45 -19.73 4.43 20.03
C GLU A 45 -20.31 3.06 19.65
N ARG A 46 -21.06 2.98 18.55
CA ARG A 46 -21.68 1.74 18.04
C ARG A 46 -20.71 0.85 17.26
N TRP A 47 -19.51 1.31 16.97
CA TRP A 47 -18.55 0.56 16.17
C TRP A 47 -17.60 -0.19 17.07
N ASP A 48 -17.27 -1.43 16.71
CA ASP A 48 -16.27 -2.21 17.44
C ASP A 48 -14.87 -1.60 17.29
N TRP A 49 -14.53 -1.18 16.06
CA TRP A 49 -13.21 -0.63 15.70
C TRP A 49 -13.32 0.80 15.15
N PRO A 50 -12.27 1.62 15.30
CA PRO A 50 -12.14 2.88 14.59
C PRO A 50 -12.11 2.67 13.06
N LEU A 51 -12.73 3.60 12.33
CA LEU A 51 -12.57 3.72 10.89
C LEU A 51 -11.38 4.62 10.58
N ASP A 52 -10.52 4.22 9.65
CA ASP A 52 -9.37 5.03 9.27
C ASP A 52 -9.81 6.29 8.52
N ARG A 53 -9.15 7.43 8.80
CA ARG A 53 -9.40 8.69 8.07
C ARG A 53 -8.97 8.60 6.61
N PHE A 54 -7.93 7.81 6.35
CA PHE A 54 -7.40 7.53 5.02
C PHE A 54 -7.18 6.02 4.89
N TYR A 55 -7.20 5.49 3.67
CA TYR A 55 -7.08 4.05 3.46
C TYR A 55 -5.64 3.57 3.69
N HIS A 56 -5.47 2.52 4.48
CA HIS A 56 -4.17 1.90 4.73
C HIS A 56 -4.25 0.38 4.63
N HIS A 57 -3.12 -0.21 4.27
CA HIS A 57 -2.82 -1.63 4.41
C HIS A 57 -1.30 -1.79 4.37
N TRP A 58 -0.81 -2.88 4.95
CA TRP A 58 0.57 -3.31 4.74
C TRP A 58 0.63 -4.41 3.70
N PHE A 59 1.69 -4.45 2.90
CA PHE A 59 2.00 -5.64 2.14
C PHE A 59 2.61 -6.69 3.06
N ALA A 60 2.42 -7.96 2.73
CA ALA A 60 3.01 -9.08 3.48
C ALA A 60 4.55 -9.13 3.41
N SER A 61 5.15 -8.27 2.59
CA SER A 61 6.60 -8.08 2.45
C SER A 61 7.10 -6.79 3.11
N ASP A 62 6.27 -6.04 3.84
CA ASP A 62 6.71 -4.84 4.55
C ASP A 62 7.38 -5.23 5.89
N GLU A 63 8.57 -5.82 5.80
CA GLU A 63 9.31 -6.39 6.95
C GLU A 63 9.46 -5.41 8.11
N HIS A 64 9.86 -4.15 7.86
CA HIS A 64 10.09 -3.18 8.92
C HIS A 64 8.88 -2.89 9.84
N VAL A 65 7.66 -2.86 9.31
CA VAL A 65 6.47 -2.64 10.16
C VAL A 65 6.03 -3.92 10.85
N ILE A 66 6.26 -5.07 10.21
CA ILE A 66 6.01 -6.38 10.81
C ILE A 66 6.94 -6.57 12.02
N ASP A 67 8.23 -6.30 11.84
CA ASP A 67 9.25 -6.37 12.88
C ASP A 67 8.95 -5.37 14.01
N LEU A 68 8.56 -4.13 13.68
CA LEU A 68 8.14 -3.15 14.69
C LEU A 68 6.96 -3.68 15.53
N ILE A 69 5.95 -4.30 14.90
CA ILE A 69 4.81 -4.85 15.62
C ILE A 69 5.24 -6.01 16.53
N ASP A 70 6.19 -6.82 16.09
CA ASP A 70 6.77 -7.90 16.88
C ASP A 70 7.57 -7.39 18.07
N GLU A 71 8.40 -6.37 17.87
CA GLU A 71 9.13 -5.68 18.95
C GLU A 71 8.19 -5.04 19.99
N LEU A 72 7.03 -4.55 19.54
CA LEU A 72 5.99 -4.06 20.44
C LEU A 72 5.24 -5.20 21.16
N GLY A 73 5.52 -6.46 20.84
CA GLY A 73 4.89 -7.64 21.45
C GLY A 73 3.43 -7.80 21.05
N ALA A 74 3.07 -7.39 19.83
CA ALA A 74 1.68 -7.36 19.35
C ALA A 74 1.47 -8.13 18.03
N SER A 75 2.34 -9.10 17.74
CA SER A 75 2.27 -9.94 16.53
C SER A 75 0.96 -10.73 16.42
N ASP A 76 0.35 -11.10 17.53
CA ASP A 76 -0.96 -11.80 17.59
C ASP A 76 -2.12 -10.92 17.08
N ARG A 77 -1.93 -9.60 17.05
CA ARG A 77 -2.90 -8.62 16.56
C ARG A 77 -2.73 -8.29 15.09
N LEU A 78 -1.63 -8.69 14.45
CA LEU A 78 -1.38 -8.50 13.03
C LEU A 78 -1.97 -9.67 12.24
N PHE A 79 -2.81 -9.37 11.24
CA PHE A 79 -3.39 -10.40 10.39
C PHE A 79 -3.42 -9.99 8.92
N PHE A 80 -3.33 -10.98 8.03
CA PHE A 80 -3.27 -10.78 6.59
C PHE A 80 -4.44 -11.47 5.88
N ARG A 81 -5.19 -10.71 5.09
CA ARG A 81 -6.33 -11.19 4.29
C ARG A 81 -6.03 -11.10 2.79
N TRP A 82 -6.63 -11.97 1.99
CA TRP A 82 -6.61 -11.85 0.53
C TRP A 82 -7.92 -11.19 0.08
N PRO A 83 -7.93 -9.88 -0.21
CA PRO A 83 -9.16 -9.17 -0.53
C PRO A 83 -9.57 -9.37 -1.99
N THR A 84 -10.82 -9.04 -2.28
CA THR A 84 -11.32 -8.87 -3.64
C THR A 84 -10.95 -7.48 -4.15
N THR A 85 -10.15 -7.41 -5.21
CA THR A 85 -9.83 -6.14 -5.90
C THR A 85 -10.42 -6.19 -7.31
N SER A 86 -11.30 -5.23 -7.62
CA SER A 86 -12.02 -5.18 -8.89
C SER A 86 -11.98 -3.81 -9.54
N LEU A 87 -12.06 -3.78 -10.87
CA LEU A 87 -12.24 -2.58 -11.68
C LEU A 87 -13.68 -2.51 -12.16
N MET A 88 -14.33 -1.36 -11.99
CA MET A 88 -15.60 -1.09 -12.63
C MET A 88 -15.35 -0.44 -13.99
N TYR A 89 -15.77 -1.09 -15.07
CA TYR A 89 -15.66 -0.59 -16.43
C TYR A 89 -16.98 -0.79 -17.17
N GLN A 90 -17.52 0.28 -17.77
CA GLN A 90 -18.81 0.27 -18.48
C GLN A 90 -19.94 -0.40 -17.68
N ARG A 91 -20.09 -0.03 -16.40
CA ARG A 91 -21.08 -0.57 -15.44
C ARG A 91 -20.97 -2.07 -15.15
N ARG A 92 -19.85 -2.70 -15.50
CA ARG A 92 -19.52 -4.09 -15.14
C ARG A 92 -18.32 -4.12 -14.21
N ILE A 93 -18.35 -5.04 -13.24
CA ILE A 93 -17.27 -5.23 -12.28
C ILE A 93 -16.41 -6.40 -12.75
N TYR A 94 -15.10 -6.13 -12.90
CA TYR A 94 -14.11 -7.10 -13.31
C TYR A 94 -13.10 -7.33 -12.19
N PRO A 95 -13.01 -8.54 -11.61
CA PRO A 95 -11.95 -8.87 -10.65
C PRO A 95 -10.60 -8.89 -11.37
N LEU A 96 -9.59 -8.21 -10.83
CA LEU A 96 -8.25 -8.12 -11.43
C LEU A 96 -7.18 -8.90 -10.65
N ASP A 97 -7.20 -8.81 -9.32
CA ASP A 97 -6.20 -9.43 -8.43
C ASP A 97 -6.85 -10.35 -7.37
N SER A 98 -8.15 -10.59 -7.54
CA SER A 98 -8.96 -11.40 -6.63
C SER A 98 -8.72 -12.90 -6.85
N PRO A 99 -8.81 -13.72 -5.80
CA PRO A 99 -8.81 -15.17 -5.94
C PRO A 99 -9.86 -15.62 -6.97
N VAL A 100 -9.49 -16.62 -7.76
CA VAL A 100 -10.37 -17.28 -8.73
C VAL A 100 -11.10 -18.38 -7.95
N PRO A 101 -12.44 -18.35 -7.84
CA PRO A 101 -13.19 -19.28 -7.00
C PRO A 101 -12.85 -20.75 -7.27
N ALA A 102 -12.75 -21.12 -8.55
CA ALA A 102 -12.44 -22.50 -8.97
C ALA A 102 -11.03 -22.99 -8.56
N LEU A 103 -10.13 -22.07 -8.21
CA LEU A 103 -8.74 -22.38 -7.82
C LEU A 103 -8.42 -21.88 -6.41
N ALA A 104 -9.44 -21.59 -5.58
CA ALA A 104 -9.24 -20.94 -4.28
C ALA A 104 -8.31 -21.72 -3.32
N SER A 105 -8.15 -23.03 -3.52
CA SER A 105 -7.23 -23.89 -2.77
C SER A 105 -5.77 -23.78 -3.21
N ILE A 106 -5.47 -23.12 -4.34
CA ILE A 106 -4.12 -22.96 -4.88
C ILE A 106 -3.57 -21.60 -4.44
N PRO A 107 -2.63 -21.52 -3.49
CA PRO A 107 -2.18 -20.24 -2.92
C PRO A 107 -1.15 -19.51 -3.82
N ILE A 108 -1.31 -19.55 -5.15
CA ILE A 108 -0.39 -18.96 -6.12
C ILE A 108 -1.03 -17.69 -6.70
N SER A 109 -0.80 -16.55 -6.05
CA SER A 109 -1.41 -15.27 -6.44
C SER A 109 -1.17 -14.87 -7.89
N GLN A 110 0.04 -15.14 -8.42
CA GLN A 110 0.39 -14.83 -9.81
C GLN A 110 -0.49 -15.57 -10.82
N LEU A 111 -0.86 -16.83 -10.51
CA LEU A 111 -1.75 -17.63 -11.35
C LEU A 111 -3.15 -17.03 -11.37
N HIS A 112 -3.69 -16.68 -10.20
CA HIS A 112 -5.00 -16.04 -10.11
C HIS A 112 -5.04 -14.73 -10.89
N ARG A 113 -4.04 -13.86 -10.68
CA ARG A 113 -3.92 -12.58 -11.37
C ARG A 113 -3.83 -12.76 -12.89
N ALA A 114 -3.01 -13.70 -13.36
CA ALA A 114 -2.89 -13.99 -14.80
C ALA A 114 -4.25 -14.41 -15.41
N ILE A 115 -4.98 -15.30 -14.74
CA ILE A 115 -6.32 -15.73 -15.18
C ILE A 115 -7.29 -14.55 -15.19
N ARG A 116 -7.30 -13.73 -14.14
CA ARG A 116 -8.15 -12.54 -14.04
C ARG A 116 -7.89 -11.52 -15.14
N VAL A 117 -6.62 -11.24 -15.46
CA VAL A 117 -6.22 -10.37 -16.58
C VAL A 117 -6.72 -10.94 -17.91
N LEU A 118 -6.58 -12.25 -18.14
CA LEU A 118 -7.08 -12.90 -19.35
C LEU A 118 -8.61 -12.87 -19.46
N GLN A 119 -9.32 -12.89 -18.33
CA GLN A 119 -10.78 -12.76 -18.23
C GLN A 119 -11.29 -11.33 -18.46
N PHE A 120 -10.42 -10.31 -18.52
CA PHE A 120 -10.81 -8.94 -18.79
C PHE A 120 -11.16 -8.75 -20.28
N THR A 121 -12.40 -9.09 -20.63
CA THR A 121 -12.92 -9.03 -22.01
C THR A 121 -12.86 -7.65 -22.69
N PRO A 122 -12.87 -6.50 -21.98
CA PRO A 122 -12.75 -5.21 -22.64
C PRO A 122 -11.40 -4.93 -23.32
N LEU A 123 -10.35 -5.72 -23.05
CA LEU A 123 -9.07 -5.60 -23.77
C LEU A 123 -8.97 -6.59 -24.93
N PRO A 124 -8.32 -6.23 -26.05
CA PRO A 124 -7.89 -7.19 -27.06
C PRO A 124 -6.96 -8.26 -26.48
N VAL A 125 -6.98 -9.47 -27.04
CA VAL A 125 -6.16 -10.60 -26.54
C VAL A 125 -4.67 -10.28 -26.53
N VAL A 126 -4.17 -9.57 -27.54
CA VAL A 126 -2.76 -9.14 -27.65
C VAL A 126 -2.39 -8.23 -26.48
N ASP A 127 -3.25 -7.28 -26.13
CA ASP A 127 -3.01 -6.34 -25.04
C ASP A 127 -3.05 -7.05 -23.68
N ARG A 128 -3.92 -8.06 -23.50
CA ARG A 128 -3.92 -8.90 -22.29
C ARG A 128 -2.59 -9.63 -22.11
N LEU A 129 -2.01 -10.16 -23.20
CA LEU A 129 -0.69 -10.80 -23.16
C LEU A 129 0.41 -9.79 -22.82
N ARG A 130 0.40 -8.62 -23.45
CA ARG A 130 1.37 -7.53 -23.18
C ARG A 130 1.30 -7.08 -21.72
N VAL A 131 0.10 -6.90 -21.18
CA VAL A 131 -0.12 -6.60 -19.76
C VAL A 131 0.50 -7.67 -18.87
N GLY A 132 0.27 -8.95 -19.15
CA GLY A 132 0.84 -10.05 -18.39
C GLY A 132 2.37 -10.05 -18.40
N LEU A 133 2.98 -9.88 -19.59
CA LEU A 133 4.43 -9.81 -19.75
C LEU A 133 5.04 -8.58 -19.07
N ALA A 134 4.42 -7.41 -19.21
CA ALA A 134 4.87 -6.18 -18.56
C ALA A 134 4.79 -6.29 -17.03
N ALA A 135 3.69 -6.84 -16.50
CA ALA A 135 3.53 -7.07 -15.07
C ALA A 135 4.58 -8.06 -14.54
N PHE A 136 4.82 -9.15 -15.25
CA PHE A 136 5.84 -10.13 -14.90
C PHE A 136 7.25 -9.51 -14.90
N TYR A 137 7.58 -8.76 -15.95
CA TYR A 137 8.84 -8.01 -16.04
C TYR A 137 9.02 -7.06 -14.86
N LEU A 138 8.01 -6.26 -14.51
CA LEU A 138 8.08 -5.31 -13.40
C LEU A 138 8.23 -6.00 -12.04
N THR A 139 7.63 -7.17 -11.84
CA THR A 139 7.79 -7.94 -10.60
C THR A 139 9.16 -8.59 -10.44
N LEU A 140 9.88 -8.86 -11.54
CA LEU A 140 11.22 -9.47 -11.50
C LEU A 140 12.35 -8.44 -11.56
N THR A 141 12.10 -7.28 -12.15
CA THR A 141 13.12 -6.26 -12.35
C THR A 141 13.52 -5.64 -11.02
N ARG A 142 14.80 -5.78 -10.65
CA ARG A 142 15.42 -5.09 -9.50
C ARG A 142 16.19 -3.82 -9.89
N ASN A 143 16.54 -3.68 -11.16
CA ASN A 143 17.29 -2.52 -11.68
C ASN A 143 16.35 -1.35 -11.99
N TRP A 144 15.82 -0.75 -10.92
CA TRP A 144 14.86 0.34 -11.00
C TRP A 144 15.48 1.66 -11.49
N GLN A 145 16.80 1.83 -11.37
CA GLN A 145 17.52 3.03 -11.79
C GLN A 145 17.38 3.29 -13.30
N ARG A 146 17.22 2.23 -14.10
CA ARG A 146 16.92 2.39 -15.54
C ARG A 146 15.55 3.02 -15.79
N LEU A 147 14.58 2.74 -14.92
CA LEU A 147 13.22 3.26 -15.01
C LEU A 147 13.15 4.73 -14.57
N GLU A 148 14.18 5.29 -13.93
CA GLU A 148 14.22 6.72 -13.60
C GLU A 148 14.32 7.60 -14.85
N ARG A 149 14.79 7.06 -15.96
CA ARG A 149 15.06 7.80 -17.20
C ARG A 149 13.85 7.97 -18.10
N VAL A 150 12.71 7.39 -17.74
CA VAL A 150 11.48 7.39 -18.55
C VAL A 150 10.26 7.67 -17.68
N THR A 151 9.21 8.22 -18.29
CA THR A 151 7.94 8.45 -17.60
C THR A 151 7.07 7.18 -17.62
N ALA A 152 6.17 7.08 -16.65
CA ALA A 152 5.21 6.00 -16.56
C ALA A 152 4.25 6.01 -17.76
N ASP A 153 3.81 7.18 -18.22
CA ASP A 153 2.97 7.33 -19.41
C ASP A 153 3.67 6.76 -20.67
N GLU A 154 4.90 7.21 -20.94
CA GLU A 154 5.65 6.76 -22.13
C GLU A 154 5.95 5.25 -22.08
N TRP A 155 6.44 4.77 -20.94
CA TRP A 155 6.83 3.37 -20.80
C TRP A 155 5.62 2.43 -20.91
N LEU A 156 4.52 2.75 -20.23
CA LEU A 156 3.32 1.90 -20.24
C LEU A 156 2.66 1.85 -21.61
N ARG A 157 2.47 2.99 -22.29
CA ARG A 157 1.92 3.02 -23.67
C ARG A 157 2.67 2.05 -24.59
N ARG A 158 4.01 2.03 -24.48
CA ARG A 158 4.87 1.12 -25.23
C ARG A 158 4.82 -0.32 -24.73
N ALA A 159 4.78 -0.56 -23.43
CA ALA A 159 4.85 -1.91 -22.86
C ALA A 159 3.51 -2.65 -22.99
N VAL A 160 2.43 -2.05 -22.47
CA VAL A 160 1.12 -2.72 -22.37
C VAL A 160 0.24 -2.51 -23.61
N GLY A 161 0.54 -1.49 -24.43
CA GLY A 161 -0.27 -1.10 -25.58
C GLY A 161 -1.23 0.04 -25.26
N GLU A 162 -1.64 0.77 -26.29
CA GLU A 162 -2.44 2.00 -26.16
C GLU A 162 -3.81 1.74 -25.51
N CYS A 163 -4.53 0.69 -25.92
CA CYS A 163 -5.87 0.41 -25.38
C CYS A 163 -5.80 -0.03 -23.91
N ALA A 164 -4.85 -0.90 -23.54
CA ALA A 164 -4.60 -1.25 -22.14
C ALA A 164 -4.21 -0.04 -21.28
N TYR A 165 -3.33 0.82 -21.81
CA TYR A 165 -2.92 2.03 -21.13
C TYR A 165 -4.10 2.97 -20.83
N GLU A 166 -4.90 3.27 -21.85
CA GLU A 166 -6.03 4.19 -21.76
C GLU A 166 -7.13 3.69 -20.80
N ILE A 167 -7.37 2.38 -20.74
CA ILE A 167 -8.40 1.79 -19.87
C ILE A 167 -7.90 1.66 -18.42
N TRP A 168 -6.67 1.19 -18.20
CA TRP A 168 -6.21 0.82 -16.85
C TRP A 168 -5.32 1.85 -16.18
N TRP A 169 -4.34 2.43 -16.89
CA TRP A 169 -3.30 3.23 -16.25
C TRP A 169 -3.51 4.73 -16.37
N ARG A 170 -3.94 5.25 -17.53
CA ARG A 170 -4.20 6.69 -17.69
C ARG A 170 -5.17 7.22 -16.63
N PRO A 171 -6.33 6.60 -16.37
CA PRO A 171 -7.27 7.12 -15.37
C PRO A 171 -6.70 7.10 -13.96
N LEU A 172 -5.86 6.10 -13.62
CA LEU A 172 -5.22 6.00 -12.32
C LEU A 172 -4.11 7.05 -12.14
N LEU A 173 -3.33 7.32 -13.18
CA LEU A 173 -2.30 8.36 -13.16
C LEU A 173 -2.95 9.75 -13.07
N VAL A 174 -3.96 10.02 -13.90
CA VAL A 174 -4.74 11.27 -13.84
C VAL A 174 -5.41 11.46 -12.49
N SER A 175 -6.05 10.42 -11.95
CA SER A 175 -6.70 10.51 -10.63
C SER A 175 -5.72 10.83 -9.51
N LYS A 176 -4.44 10.51 -9.67
CA LYS A 176 -3.42 10.68 -8.62
C LYS A 176 -2.61 11.96 -8.77
N PHE A 177 -2.34 12.38 -10.00
CA PHE A 177 -1.44 13.50 -10.30
C PHE A 177 -2.12 14.66 -11.05
N GLY A 178 -3.38 14.49 -11.44
CA GLY A 178 -4.13 15.46 -12.24
C GLY A 178 -3.84 15.33 -13.75
N GLU A 179 -4.74 15.90 -14.56
CA GLU A 179 -4.58 15.94 -16.03
C GLU A 179 -3.33 16.71 -16.47
N GLU A 180 -2.84 17.64 -15.64
CA GLU A 180 -1.69 18.50 -15.93
C GLU A 180 -0.35 17.76 -15.79
N HIS A 181 -0.24 16.81 -14.84
CA HIS A 181 1.05 16.21 -14.46
C HIS A 181 1.14 14.69 -14.62
N TYR A 182 0.08 14.00 -15.05
CA TYR A 182 0.10 12.54 -15.14
C TYR A 182 1.18 11.99 -16.09
N ARG A 183 1.63 12.79 -17.05
CA ARG A 183 2.69 12.45 -18.01
C ARG A 183 4.11 12.64 -17.46
N ASP A 184 4.26 13.40 -16.38
CA ASP A 184 5.56 13.71 -15.76
C ASP A 184 5.97 12.65 -14.71
N VAL A 185 5.07 11.71 -14.41
CA VAL A 185 5.27 10.69 -13.39
C VAL A 185 6.42 9.77 -13.76
N ASN A 186 7.42 9.67 -12.89
CA ASN A 186 8.57 8.80 -13.10
C ASN A 186 8.19 7.30 -13.12
N MET A 187 8.76 6.50 -14.02
CA MET A 187 8.44 5.07 -14.09
C MET A 187 8.97 4.27 -12.90
N ALA A 188 10.07 4.69 -12.25
CA ALA A 188 10.56 4.04 -11.03
C ALA A 188 9.56 4.17 -9.87
N TRP A 189 8.81 5.28 -9.81
CA TRP A 189 7.72 5.44 -8.84
C TRP A 189 6.62 4.40 -9.06
N LEU A 190 6.19 4.18 -10.32
CA LEU A 190 5.16 3.19 -10.62
C LEU A 190 5.67 1.77 -10.37
N TRP A 191 6.90 1.48 -10.77
CA TRP A 191 7.57 0.21 -10.49
C TRP A 191 7.59 -0.09 -9.00
N ALA A 192 7.93 0.86 -8.13
CA ALA A 192 7.96 0.64 -6.69
C ALA A 192 6.58 0.21 -6.14
N ARG A 193 5.48 0.67 -6.74
CA ARG A 193 4.10 0.23 -6.39
C ARG A 193 3.77 -1.15 -6.91
N ALA A 194 4.26 -1.52 -8.10
CA ALA A 194 4.06 -2.84 -8.68
C ALA A 194 4.91 -3.91 -7.99
N TYR A 195 6.18 -3.59 -7.70
CA TYR A 195 7.18 -4.50 -7.14
C TYR A 195 6.86 -4.89 -5.69
N LYS A 196 6.43 -3.93 -4.86
CA LYS A 196 6.06 -4.19 -3.45
C LYS A 196 4.74 -4.95 -3.27
N ARG A 197 3.95 -5.12 -4.33
CA ARG A 197 2.56 -5.59 -4.19
C ARG A 197 2.50 -7.07 -3.83
N THR A 198 1.85 -7.37 -2.71
CA THR A 198 1.47 -8.73 -2.31
C THR A 198 -0.03 -8.93 -2.45
N ALA A 199 -0.46 -10.17 -2.70
CA ALA A 199 -1.89 -10.50 -2.79
C ALA A 199 -2.60 -10.46 -1.43
N ARG A 200 -1.84 -10.69 -0.35
CA ARG A 200 -2.34 -10.57 1.01
C ARG A 200 -2.04 -9.18 1.55
N LEU A 201 -3.05 -8.54 2.13
CA LEU A 201 -2.98 -7.22 2.74
C LEU A 201 -3.11 -7.34 4.26
N GLY A 202 -2.23 -6.66 4.97
CA GLY A 202 -2.09 -6.67 6.42
C GLY A 202 -2.89 -5.58 7.10
N TYR A 203 -3.49 -5.95 8.24
CA TYR A 203 -4.30 -5.10 9.11
C TYR A 203 -3.99 -5.42 10.57
N PHE A 204 -4.32 -4.48 11.45
CA PHE A 204 -4.12 -4.62 12.89
C PHE A 204 -5.45 -4.75 13.63
N ALA A 205 -5.52 -5.61 14.64
CA ALA A 205 -6.71 -5.78 15.46
C ALA A 205 -7.00 -4.50 16.26
N GLY A 206 -8.16 -3.90 16.00
CA GLY A 206 -8.52 -2.56 16.49
C GLY A 206 -8.19 -1.43 15.50
N GLY A 207 -7.83 -1.74 14.25
CA GLY A 207 -7.50 -0.76 13.22
C GLY A 207 -6.10 -0.14 13.40
N PHE A 208 -5.73 0.76 12.49
CA PHE A 208 -4.41 1.44 12.53
C PHE A 208 -4.28 2.35 13.76
N GLN A 209 -5.39 2.92 14.24
CA GLN A 209 -5.41 3.69 15.48
C GLN A 209 -4.91 2.87 16.67
N ALA A 210 -5.25 1.59 16.77
CA ALA A 210 -4.82 0.79 17.90
C ALA A 210 -3.31 0.48 17.90
N LEU A 211 -2.66 0.47 16.72
CA LEU A 211 -1.20 0.45 16.63
C LEU A 211 -0.59 1.78 17.05
N VAL A 212 -1.18 2.90 16.63
CA VAL A 212 -0.76 4.25 17.03
C VAL A 212 -0.82 4.40 18.55
N ASP A 213 -1.92 3.98 19.17
CA ASP A 213 -2.11 4.06 20.62
C ASP A 213 -1.08 3.20 21.36
N LEU A 214 -0.74 2.02 20.82
CA LEU A 214 0.33 1.17 21.34
C LEU A 214 1.70 1.84 21.26
N LEU A 215 2.03 2.48 20.13
CA LEU A 215 3.28 3.24 19.98
C LEU A 215 3.34 4.40 20.98
N VAL A 216 2.27 5.17 21.13
CA VAL A 216 2.18 6.27 22.11
C VAL A 216 2.41 5.75 23.53
N ALA A 217 1.78 4.62 23.89
CA ALA A 217 1.97 4.00 25.20
C ALA A 217 3.45 3.62 25.42
N ARG A 218 4.10 2.99 24.44
CA ARG A 218 5.50 2.58 24.54
C ARG A 218 6.48 3.74 24.62
N VAL A 219 6.24 4.82 23.87
CA VAL A 219 7.07 6.05 23.98
C VAL A 219 6.96 6.64 25.38
N ARG A 220 5.75 6.71 25.94
CA ARG A 220 5.51 7.23 27.30
C ARG A 220 6.16 6.37 28.39
N GLU A 221 6.05 5.05 28.27
CA GLU A 221 6.69 4.10 29.19
C GLU A 221 8.21 4.25 29.21
N GLN A 222 8.81 4.67 28.08
CA GLN A 222 10.23 4.94 27.95
C GLN A 222 10.63 6.37 28.36
N GLY A 223 9.68 7.18 28.81
CA GLY A 223 9.92 8.53 29.35
C GLY A 223 9.90 9.67 28.32
N GLY A 224 9.31 9.46 27.15
CA GLY A 224 9.09 10.50 26.12
C GLY A 224 7.67 11.04 25.98
#